data_AF-A0A7X5N2Z2-F1
#
_entry.id   AF-A0A7X5N2Z2-F1
#
_cell.length_a   1.000
_cell.length_b   1.000
_cell.length_c   1.000
_cell.angle_alpha   90.00
_cell.angle_beta   90.00
_cell.angle_gamma   90.00
#
_symmetry.space_group_name_H-M   'P 1'
#
loop_
_entity.id
_entity.type
_entity.pdbx_description
1 polymer ?
#
loop_
_entity_poly.entity_id
_entity_poly.type
_entity_poly.pdbx_seq_one_letter_code
_entity_poly.pdbx_strand_id
1 'polypeptide(L)'
;DPALADALPSGASTLHRLLGVIPDSPHFRHNADNPLPLDLIVVDEASMVDLPLMCKLVEAVADGTQLILLGDADQLPSVEAGDVLAAILQAAGPGDALQPQDAQALQALLGNAPGA
;
A
#
# COMPACT_ATOMS: atom_id res chain seq x y z
N ASP A 1 16.51 14.53 -3.16
CA ASP A 1 16.36 15.99 -3.23
C ASP A 1 15.64 16.45 -1.96
N PRO A 2 16.27 17.25 -1.08
CA PRO A 2 15.65 17.67 0.17
C PRO A 2 14.33 18.43 -0.02
N ALA A 3 14.16 19.14 -1.15
CA ALA A 3 12.91 19.84 -1.46
C ALA A 3 11.74 18.87 -1.75
N LEU A 4 12.04 17.66 -2.24
CA LEU A 4 11.03 16.62 -2.50
C LEU A 4 10.61 15.92 -1.20
N ALA A 5 11.55 15.73 -0.27
CA ALA A 5 11.25 15.15 1.04
C ALA A 5 10.35 16.05 1.89
N ASP A 6 10.56 17.37 1.84
CA ASP A 6 9.70 18.36 2.51
C ASP A 6 8.28 18.46 1.90
N ALA A 7 8.11 18.00 0.65
CA ALA A 7 6.82 17.95 -0.02
C ALA A 7 6.00 16.70 0.31
N LEU A 8 6.62 15.68 0.92
CA LEU A 8 5.91 14.48 1.36
C LEU A 8 5.04 14.77 2.58
N PRO A 9 3.88 14.09 2.71
CA PRO A 9 3.03 14.24 3.88
C PRO A 9 3.83 13.96 5.16
N SER A 10 3.77 14.89 6.12
CA SER A 10 4.49 14.75 7.40
C SER A 10 3.80 13.79 8.39
N GLY A 11 2.68 13.18 8.00
CA GLY A 11 1.89 12.30 8.86
C GLY A 11 1.48 11.02 8.14
N ALA A 12 1.64 9.91 8.84
CA ALA A 12 1.11 8.61 8.47
C ALA A 12 0.03 8.18 9.47
N SER A 13 -0.89 7.32 9.02
CA SER A 13 -1.93 6.73 9.85
C SER A 13 -2.00 5.23 9.59
N THR A 14 -2.38 4.45 10.59
CA THR A 14 -2.69 3.04 10.38
C THR A 14 -3.94 2.91 9.51
N LEU A 15 -4.05 1.81 8.74
CA LEU A 15 -5.22 1.51 7.91
C LEU A 15 -6.52 1.52 8.72
N HIS A 16 -6.49 0.94 9.92
CA HIS A 16 -7.62 0.94 10.85
C HIS A 16 -8.11 2.35 11.20
N ARG A 17 -7.19 3.28 11.47
CA ARG A 17 -7.54 4.67 11.78
C ARG A 17 -7.99 5.42 10.54
N LEU A 18 -7.37 5.14 9.38
CA LEU A 18 -7.74 5.73 8.10
C LEU A 18 -9.17 5.35 7.70
N LEU A 19 -9.52 4.06 7.77
CA LEU A 19 -10.86 3.54 7.48
C LEU A 19 -11.88 3.93 8.55
N GLY A 20 -11.42 4.33 9.74
CA GLY A 20 -12.24 4.77 10.85
C GLY A 20 -12.93 3.61 11.54
N VAL A 21 -12.18 2.87 12.38
CA VAL A 21 -12.72 1.84 13.28
C VAL A 21 -13.95 2.34 14.04
N ILE A 22 -14.99 1.52 14.06
CA ILE A 22 -16.17 1.71 14.90
C ILE A 22 -16.06 0.72 16.07
N PRO A 23 -16.14 1.20 17.34
CA PRO A 23 -16.13 0.32 18.50
C PRO A 23 -17.24 -0.74 18.41
N ASP A 24 -16.90 -1.98 18.79
CA ASP A 24 -17.82 -3.13 18.82
C ASP A 24 -18.49 -3.46 17.47
N SER A 25 -17.89 -3.03 16.35
CA SER A 25 -18.40 -3.29 15.01
C SER A 25 -17.33 -3.88 14.10
N PRO A 26 -17.66 -4.88 13.27
CA PRO A 26 -16.77 -5.34 12.20
C PRO A 26 -16.70 -4.36 11.02
N HIS A 27 -17.49 -3.28 11.01
CA HIS A 27 -17.56 -2.32 9.92
C HIS A 27 -16.65 -1.10 10.15
N PHE A 28 -16.22 -0.50 9.04
CA PHE A 28 -15.50 0.76 9.02
C PHE A 28 -16.42 1.90 8.60
N ARG A 29 -16.06 3.12 9.00
CA ARG A 29 -16.75 4.34 8.57
C ARG A 29 -16.63 4.58 7.07
N HIS A 30 -15.44 4.29 6.52
CA HIS A 30 -15.19 4.36 5.10
C HIS A 30 -15.41 3.00 4.44
N ASN A 31 -16.18 3.01 3.36
CA ASN A 31 -16.62 1.85 2.59
C ASN A 31 -17.12 2.32 1.21
N ALA A 32 -17.71 1.43 0.41
CA ALA A 32 -18.18 1.76 -0.94
C ALA A 32 -19.22 2.89 -0.99
N ASP A 33 -20.07 3.03 0.03
CA ASP A 33 -21.09 4.10 0.11
C ASP A 33 -20.52 5.42 0.65
N ASN A 34 -19.36 5.37 1.30
CA ASN A 34 -18.67 6.52 1.89
C ASN A 34 -17.15 6.37 1.70
N PRO A 35 -16.64 6.56 0.47
CA PRO A 35 -15.24 6.31 0.17
C PRO A 35 -14.31 7.32 0.86
N LEU A 36 -13.02 7.00 0.87
CA LEU A 36 -11.97 7.90 1.35
C LEU A 36 -11.88 9.11 0.41
N PRO A 37 -11.94 10.35 0.93
CA PRO A 37 -11.85 11.56 0.11
C PRO A 37 -10.38 11.89 -0.20
N LEU A 38 -9.69 10.95 -0.84
CA LEU A 38 -8.25 11.02 -1.14
C LEU A 38 -8.03 10.74 -2.63
N ASP A 39 -7.14 11.52 -3.25
CA ASP A 39 -6.76 11.31 -4.66
C ASP A 39 -5.64 10.25 -4.79
N LEU A 40 -4.84 10.07 -3.74
CA LEU A 40 -3.71 9.15 -3.67
C LEU A 40 -3.65 8.49 -2.30
N ILE A 41 -3.55 7.16 -2.27
CA ILE A 41 -3.36 6.36 -1.05
C ILE A 41 -2.06 5.57 -1.22
N VAL A 42 -1.13 5.76 -0.28
CA VAL A 42 0.11 4.98 -0.22
C VAL A 42 0.05 4.11 1.03
N VAL A 43 0.11 2.79 0.85
CA VAL A 43 0.16 1.81 1.93
C VAL A 43 1.57 1.26 2.01
N ASP A 44 2.22 1.52 3.14
CA ASP A 44 3.51 0.92 3.46
C ASP A 44 3.32 -0.43 4.17
N GLU A 45 4.31 -1.31 4.06
CA GLU A 45 4.29 -2.68 4.62
C GLU A 45 3.04 -3.49 4.22
N ALA A 46 2.63 -3.38 2.96
CA ALA A 46 1.45 -4.03 2.41
C ALA A 46 1.48 -5.57 2.48
N SER A 47 2.67 -6.18 2.61
CA SER A 47 2.85 -7.61 2.84
C SER A 47 2.30 -8.09 4.19
N MET A 48 2.19 -7.18 5.17
CA MET A 48 1.60 -7.46 6.47
C MET A 48 0.08 -7.34 6.50
N VAL A 49 -0.54 -6.82 5.44
CA VAL A 49 -1.99 -6.58 5.38
C VAL A 49 -2.73 -7.89 5.06
N ASP A 50 -3.65 -8.26 5.93
CA ASP A 50 -4.52 -9.42 5.77
C ASP A 50 -5.62 -9.20 4.71
N LEU A 51 -6.11 -10.29 4.14
CA LEU A 51 -7.14 -10.25 3.09
C LEU A 51 -8.41 -9.49 3.50
N PRO A 52 -9.01 -9.71 4.69
CA PRO A 52 -10.18 -8.95 5.13
C PRO A 52 -9.96 -7.44 5.15
N LEU A 53 -8.81 -6.97 5.64
CA LEU A 53 -8.50 -5.55 5.69
C LEU A 53 -8.23 -4.99 4.30
N MET A 54 -7.53 -5.73 3.42
CA MET A 54 -7.33 -5.30 2.03
C MET A 54 -8.66 -5.14 1.28
N CYS A 55 -9.59 -6.11 1.41
CA CYS A 55 -10.90 -6.01 0.77
C CYS A 55 -11.62 -4.73 1.19
N LYS A 56 -11.64 -4.45 2.50
CA LYS A 56 -12.27 -3.25 3.05
C LYS A 56 -11.56 -1.96 2.64
N LEU A 57 -10.24 -1.99 2.50
CA LEU A 57 -9.47 -0.87 1.96
C LEU A 57 -9.92 -0.58 0.53
N VAL A 58 -9.90 -1.60 -0.35
CA VAL A 58 -10.27 -1.46 -1.77
C VAL A 58 -11.73 -0.99 -1.92
N GLU A 59 -12.66 -1.50 -1.11
CA GLU A 59 -14.05 -1.01 -1.09
C GLU A 59 -14.17 0.47 -0.70
N ALA A 60 -13.25 0.96 0.14
CA ALA A 60 -13.23 2.35 0.57
C ALA A 60 -12.46 3.28 -0.38
N VAL A 61 -11.81 2.77 -1.44
CA VAL A 61 -11.12 3.59 -2.44
C VAL A 61 -12.16 4.16 -3.41
N ALA A 62 -12.14 5.48 -3.63
CA ALA A 62 -13.04 6.13 -4.58
C ALA A 62 -12.60 5.86 -6.03
N ASP A 63 -13.55 5.92 -6.96
CA ASP A 63 -13.24 5.92 -8.38
C ASP A 63 -12.31 7.08 -8.74
N GLY A 64 -11.19 6.78 -9.39
CA GLY A 64 -10.18 7.77 -9.77
C GLY A 64 -9.09 8.00 -8.72
N THR A 65 -9.21 7.42 -7.52
CA THR A 65 -8.12 7.42 -6.53
C THR A 65 -7.02 6.45 -6.96
N GLN A 66 -5.77 6.90 -6.88
CA GLN A 66 -4.62 6.03 -7.12
C GLN A 66 -4.21 5.32 -5.81
N LEU A 67 -4.20 3.98 -5.82
CA LEU A 67 -3.72 3.16 -4.71
C LEU A 67 -2.32 2.62 -5.02
N ILE A 68 -1.35 2.96 -4.18
CA ILE A 68 0.04 2.47 -4.24
C ILE A 68 0.27 1.55 -3.04
N LEU A 69 0.64 0.30 -3.30
CA LEU A 69 1.02 -0.67 -2.28
C LEU A 69 2.54 -0.82 -2.31
N LEU A 70 3.17 -0.60 -1.16
CA LEU A 70 4.60 -0.77 -0.95
C LEU A 70 4.78 -1.91 0.05
N GLY A 71 5.66 -2.86 -0.27
CA GLY A 71 5.94 -3.98 0.62
C GLY A 71 6.91 -4.95 -0.03
N ASP A 72 7.46 -5.83 0.80
CA ASP A 72 8.34 -6.90 0.35
C ASP A 72 7.56 -8.22 0.28
N ALA A 73 7.51 -8.82 -0.91
CA ALA A 73 6.84 -10.10 -1.15
C ALA A 73 7.64 -11.29 -0.59
N ASP A 74 8.94 -11.13 -0.36
CA ASP A 74 9.82 -12.16 0.20
C ASP A 74 9.91 -12.09 1.75
N GLN A 75 9.37 -11.02 2.36
CA GLN A 75 9.19 -10.98 3.81
C GLN A 75 8.16 -12.02 4.25
N LEU A 76 8.37 -12.61 5.44
CA LEU A 76 7.47 -13.61 6.01
C LEU A 76 6.02 -13.10 5.92
N PRO A 77 5.11 -13.85 5.27
CA PRO A 77 3.74 -13.39 5.08
C PRO A 77 3.08 -13.14 6.43
N SER A 78 2.10 -12.23 6.44
CA SER A 78 1.31 -11.93 7.62
C SER A 78 0.82 -13.22 8.30
N VAL A 79 0.79 -13.23 9.64
CA VAL A 79 0.47 -14.41 10.46
C VAL A 79 -0.98 -14.90 10.23
N GLU A 80 -1.80 -14.13 9.51
CA GLU A 80 -3.17 -14.47 9.14
C GLU A 80 -3.32 -14.90 7.66
N ALA A 81 -4.41 -15.60 7.36
CA ALA A 81 -4.63 -16.25 6.07
C ALA A 81 -4.71 -15.25 4.89
N GLY A 82 -3.74 -15.37 3.98
CA GLY A 82 -3.79 -14.76 2.65
C GLY A 82 -2.59 -13.86 2.40
N ASP A 83 -1.67 -14.33 1.56
CA ASP A 83 -0.59 -13.50 1.01
C ASP A 83 -1.17 -12.62 -0.09
N VAL A 84 -1.83 -11.54 0.33
CA VAL A 84 -2.56 -10.64 -0.57
C VAL A 84 -1.61 -9.97 -1.55
N LEU A 85 -0.46 -9.48 -1.06
CA LEU A 85 0.50 -8.79 -1.90
C LEU A 85 1.10 -9.75 -2.93
N ALA A 86 1.52 -10.96 -2.56
CA ALA A 86 2.03 -11.92 -3.53
C ALA A 86 0.95 -12.39 -4.51
N ALA A 87 -0.31 -12.54 -4.07
CA ALA A 87 -1.42 -12.87 -4.96
C ALA A 87 -1.69 -11.76 -5.99
N ILE A 88 -1.61 -10.49 -5.58
CA ILE A 88 -1.72 -9.33 -6.48
C ILE A 88 -0.56 -9.33 -7.47
N LEU A 89 0.68 -9.54 -7.03
CA LEU A 89 1.85 -9.60 -7.90
C LEU A 89 1.76 -10.76 -8.89
N GLN A 90 1.32 -11.94 -8.43
CA GLN A 90 1.11 -13.09 -9.30
C GLN A 90 0.02 -12.83 -10.35
N ALA A 91 -1.07 -12.17 -9.96
CA ALA A 91 -2.16 -11.82 -10.87
C ALA A 91 -1.80 -10.69 -11.86
N ALA A 92 -0.98 -9.73 -11.42
CA ALA A 92 -0.43 -8.67 -12.26
C ALA A 92 0.59 -9.19 -13.28
N GLY A 93 1.07 -10.42 -13.12
CA GLY A 93 2.10 -11.01 -13.96
C GLY A 93 3.47 -10.36 -13.70
N PRO A 94 4.41 -10.39 -14.66
CA PRO A 94 5.74 -9.81 -14.46
C PRO A 94 5.79 -8.29 -14.16
N GLY A 95 4.63 -7.63 -14.08
CA GLY A 95 4.50 -6.19 -13.81
C GLY A 95 5.15 -5.34 -14.90
N ASP A 96 4.88 -4.04 -14.86
CA ASP A 96 5.87 -3.09 -15.36
C ASP A 96 7.00 -3.08 -14.34
N ALA A 97 7.96 -4.00 -14.49
CA ALA A 97 9.20 -3.92 -13.73
C ALA A 97 9.75 -2.50 -13.92
N LEU A 98 10.10 -1.83 -12.81
CA LEU A 98 10.74 -0.51 -12.83
C LEU A 98 11.72 -0.47 -13.99
N GLN A 99 11.52 0.46 -14.93
CA GLN A 99 12.42 0.51 -16.07
C GLN A 99 13.84 0.66 -15.53
N PRO A 100 14.85 0.03 -16.17
CA PRO A 100 16.22 0.05 -15.65
C PRO A 100 16.71 1.47 -15.33
N GLN A 101 16.27 2.45 -16.12
CA GLN A 101 16.54 3.88 -15.90
C GLN A 101 15.95 4.43 -14.58
N ASP A 102 14.71 4.05 -14.24
CA ASP A 102 14.02 4.50 -13.03
C ASP A 102 14.58 3.78 -11.80
N ALA A 103 14.87 2.48 -11.93
CA ALA A 103 15.57 1.71 -10.90
C ALA A 103 16.95 2.31 -10.58
N GLN A 104 17.72 2.69 -11.61
CA GLN A 104 19.05 3.27 -11.46
C GLN A 104 19.01 4.70 -10.88
N ALA A 105 17.98 5.49 -11.22
CA ALA A 105 17.74 6.80 -10.61
C ALA A 105 17.36 6.70 -9.13
N LEU A 106 16.52 5.72 -8.78
CA LEU A 106 16.09 5.46 -7.40
C LEU A 106 17.20 4.84 -6.54
N GLN A 107 18.16 4.12 -7.13
CA GLN A 107 19.30 3.51 -6.43
C GLN A 107 20.14 4.53 -5.64
N ALA A 108 20.28 5.75 -6.16
CA ALA A 108 20.99 6.84 -5.46
C ALA A 108 20.25 7.34 -4.20
N LEU A 109 18.94 7.11 -4.11
CA LEU A 109 18.07 7.56 -3.02
C LEU A 109 17.75 6.45 -2.02
N LEU A 110 17.58 5.21 -2.50
CA LEU A 110 17.19 4.04 -1.71
C LEU A 110 18.39 3.22 -1.23
N GLY A 111 19.59 3.46 -1.76
CA GLY A 111 20.77 2.63 -1.53
C GLY A 111 20.80 1.40 -2.44
N ASN A 112 21.77 0.52 -2.23
CA ASN A 112 21.87 -0.72 -3.00
C ASN A 112 20.84 -1.75 -2.50
N ALA A 113 20.14 -2.41 -3.44
CA ALA A 113 19.36 -3.59 -3.12
C ALA A 113 20.27 -4.64 -2.45
N PRO A 114 19.83 -5.30 -1.36
CA PRO A 114 20.62 -6.34 -0.74
C PRO A 114 20.68 -7.54 -1.69
N GLY A 115 21.88 -7.85 -2.22
CA GLY A 115 22.14 -9.09 -2.96
C GLY A 115 22.74 -8.98 -4.36
N ALA A 116 23.50 -7.93 -4.67
CA ALA A 116 24.44 -7.96 -5.81
C ALA A 116 25.76 -8.65 -5.42
#